data_AF-A0AA42HKR9-F1
#
_entry.id   AF-A0AA42HKR9-F1
#
_cell.length_a   1.000
_cell.length_b   1.000
_cell.length_c   1.000
_cell.angle_alpha   90.00
_cell.angle_beta   90.00
_cell.angle_gamma   90.00
#
_symmetry.space_group_name_H-M   'P 1'
#
loop_
_entity.id
_entity.type
_entity.pdbx_description
1 polymer ?
#
loop_
_entity_poly.entity_id
_entity_poly.type
_entity_poly.pdbx_seq_one_letter_code
_entity_poly.pdbx_strand_id
1 'polypeptide(L)' 'MLRLCGCGQCATRPDAAAACTNLLELTVGRERHLLLCRCGLSARLPFCDGSHAPAAPGLKERWRRFTGR' A
#
# COMPACT_ATOMS: atom_id res chain seq x y z
N MET A 1 -3.41 8.85 -15.81
CA MET A 1 -3.34 7.38 -15.72
C MET A 1 -2.22 7.04 -14.76
N LEU A 2 -2.47 6.17 -13.78
CA LEU A 2 -1.49 5.78 -12.75
C LEU A 2 -0.94 4.38 -13.07
N ARG A 3 0.37 4.17 -12.90
CA ARG A 3 1.05 2.90 -13.13
C ARG A 3 1.60 2.36 -11.81
N LEU A 4 0.87 1.43 -11.21
CA LEU A 4 1.11 0.99 -9.84
C LEU A 4 1.76 -0.39 -9.78
N CYS A 5 2.70 -0.55 -8.84
CA CYS A 5 3.44 -1.79 -8.63
C CYS A 5 2.60 -2.79 -7.81
N GLY A 6 2.19 -3.89 -8.44
CA GLY A 6 1.54 -5.03 -7.79
C GLY A 6 2.51 -6.12 -7.32
N CYS A 7 3.77 -6.13 -7.77
CA CYS A 7 4.72 -7.21 -7.46
C CYS A 7 5.40 -7.08 -6.09
N GLY A 8 5.37 -5.90 -5.47
CA GLY A 8 6.01 -5.66 -4.18
C GLY A 8 7.55 -5.58 -4.21
N GLN A 9 8.17 -5.73 -5.38
CA GLN A 9 9.64 -5.79 -5.55
C GLN A 9 10.26 -4.55 -6.20
N CYS A 10 9.46 -3.62 -6.73
CA CYS A 10 10.01 -2.42 -7.36
C CYS A 10 10.69 -1.50 -6.34
N ALA A 11 11.83 -0.91 -6.73
CA ALA A 11 12.48 0.13 -5.93
C ALA A 11 11.62 1.41 -5.82
N THR A 12 10.86 1.72 -6.86
CA THR A 12 10.01 2.93 -7.00
C THR A 12 8.61 2.78 -6.40
N ARG A 13 8.34 1.76 -5.56
CA ARG A 13 7.02 1.56 -4.94
C ARG A 13 6.53 2.86 -4.28
N PRO A 14 5.26 3.26 -4.50
CA PRO A 14 4.13 2.47 -5.02
C PRO A 14 4.04 2.40 -6.55
N ASP A 15 4.88 3.13 -7.27
CA ASP A 15 4.89 3.18 -8.72
C ASP A 15 5.62 1.98 -9.33
N ALA A 16 5.11 1.50 -10.45
CA ALA A 16 5.74 0.42 -11.20
C ALA A 16 7.01 0.91 -11.91
N ALA A 17 8.12 0.20 -11.71
CA ALA A 17 9.30 0.37 -12.55
C ALA A 17 9.00 -0.13 -13.98
N ALA A 18 9.79 0.30 -14.96
CA ALA A 18 9.58 -0.08 -16.36
C ALA A 18 9.58 -1.60 -16.59
N ALA A 19 10.34 -2.35 -15.79
CA ALA A 19 10.45 -3.82 -15.85
C ALA A 19 9.53 -4.55 -14.84
N CYS A 20 8.47 -3.92 -14.35
CA CYS A 20 7.59 -4.53 -13.35
C CYS A 20 6.77 -5.68 -13.95
N THR A 21 6.89 -6.88 -13.38
CA THR A 21 6.16 -8.09 -13.82
C THR A 21 4.66 -8.04 -13.53
N ASN A 22 4.24 -7.29 -12.50
CA ASN A 22 2.84 -7.15 -12.10
C ASN A 22 2.47 -5.66 -12.03
N LEU A 23 2.24 -5.08 -13.21
CA LEU A 23 1.84 -3.69 -13.42
C LEU A 23 0.32 -3.57 -13.38
N LEU A 24 -0.20 -2.66 -12.56
CA LEU A 24 -1.59 -2.23 -12.63
C LEU A 24 -1.67 -0.84 -13.27
N GLU A 25 -2.42 -0.73 -14.37
CA GLU A 25 -2.78 0.56 -14.97
C GLU A 25 -4.15 1.00 -14.47
N LEU A 26 -4.19 2.14 -13.79
CA LEU A 26 -5.41 2.69 -13.18
C LEU A 26 -5.79 4.02 -13.83
N THR A 27 -6.98 4.08 -14.41
CA THR A 27 -7.58 5.32 -14.90
C THR A 27 -8.51 5.90 -13.83
N VAL A 28 -8.20 7.11 -13.38
CA VAL A 28 -8.95 7.81 -12.33
C VAL A 28 -10.08 8.60 -12.97
N GLY A 29 -11.32 8.09 -12.87
CA GLY A 29 -12.50 8.77 -13.42
C GLY A 29 -13.03 9.93 -12.56
N ARG A 30 -12.63 10.02 -11.30
CA ARG A 30 -12.90 11.14 -10.39
C ARG A 30 -11.86 11.20 -9.29
N GLU A 31 -11.63 12.39 -8.76
CA GLU A 31 -10.73 12.59 -7.62
C GLU A 31 -11.15 11.74 -6.41
N ARG A 32 -10.17 11.08 -5.80
CA ARG A 32 -10.33 10.27 -4.59
C ARG A 32 -8.97 10.04 -3.94
N HIS A 33 -8.97 9.89 -2.62
CA HIS A 33 -7.81 9.40 -1.90
C HIS A 33 -7.69 7.88 -2.03
N LEU A 34 -6.50 7.41 -2.37
CA LEU A 34 -6.16 5.99 -2.44
C LEU A 34 -5.08 5.69 -1.40
N LEU A 35 -5.25 4.58 -0.69
CA LEU A 35 -4.24 4.07 0.23
C LEU A 35 -3.36 3.08 -0.54
N LEU A 36 -2.15 3.49 -0.89
CA LEU A 36 -1.20 2.69 -1.67
C LEU A 36 -0.14 2.08 -0.76
N CYS A 37 0.26 0.85 -1.07
CA CYS A 37 1.29 0.14 -0.32
C CYS A 37 2.69 0.62 -0.72
N ARG A 38 3.53 0.93 0.29
CA ARG A 38 4.95 1.26 0.11
C ARG A 38 5.89 0.27 0.79
N CYS A 39 5.41 -0.52 1.75
CA CYS A 39 6.23 -1.47 2.50
C CYS A 39 6.44 -2.81 1.76
N GLY A 40 5.53 -3.18 0.84
CA GLY A 40 5.54 -4.48 0.15
C GLY A 40 4.98 -5.65 0.97
N LEU A 41 4.46 -5.40 2.18
CA LEU A 41 3.90 -6.45 3.05
C LEU A 41 2.40 -6.70 2.83
N SER A 42 1.77 -5.95 1.94
CA SER A 42 0.32 -6.07 1.72
C SER A 42 -0.02 -7.36 0.97
N ALA A 43 -1.09 -8.03 1.39
CA ALA A 43 -1.68 -9.12 0.63
C ALA A 43 -2.52 -8.62 -0.57
N ARG A 44 -2.75 -7.30 -0.66
CA ARG A 44 -3.62 -6.66 -1.66
C ARG A 44 -2.90 -5.61 -2.50
N LEU A 45 -1.61 -5.84 -2.78
CA LEU A 45 -0.82 -4.97 -3.65
C LEU A 45 -1.58 -4.66 -4.96
N PRO A 46 -1.59 -3.40 -5.43
CA PRO A 46 -0.81 -2.24 -4.96
C PRO A 46 -1.42 -1.46 -3.78
N PHE A 47 -2.57 -1.88 -3.25
CA PHE A 47 -3.28 -1.16 -2.20
C PHE A 47 -2.74 -1.49 -0.80
N CYS A 48 -2.90 -0.56 0.14
CA CYS A 48 -2.56 -0.79 1.54
C CYS A 48 -3.72 -1.48 2.27
N ASP A 49 -3.44 -2.60 2.92
CA ASP A 49 -4.37 -3.37 3.77
C ASP A 49 -4.05 -3.26 5.27
N GLY A 50 -3.06 -2.44 5.64
CA GLY A 50 -2.62 -2.27 7.03
C GLY A 50 -1.56 -3.27 7.50
N SER A 51 -1.14 -4.24 6.68
CA SER A 51 -0.13 -5.25 7.02
C SER A 51 1.27 -4.67 7.31
N HIS A 52 1.49 -3.38 7.02
CA HIS A 52 2.69 -2.66 7.43
C HIS A 52 2.81 -2.46 8.94
N ALA A 53 1.68 -2.47 9.65
CA ALA A 53 1.68 -2.27 11.08
C ALA A 53 1.96 -3.61 11.78
N PRO A 54 2.77 -3.63 12.86
CA PRO A 54 3.04 -4.86 13.58
C PRO A 54 1.77 -5.49 14.15
N ALA A 55 1.84 -6.75 14.55
CA ALA A 55 0.76 -7.34 15.35
C ALA A 55 0.60 -6.54 16.67
N ALA A 56 -0.64 -6.39 17.13
CA ALA A 56 -0.93 -5.80 18.43
C ALA A 56 -1.70 -6.83 19.27
N PRO A 57 -1.34 -7.02 20.54
CA PRO A 57 -1.98 -8.02 21.40
C PRO A 57 -3.43 -7.65 21.75
N GLY A 58 -3.82 -6.38 21.62
CA GLY A 58 -5.15 -5.92 21.98
C GLY A 58 -5.59 -4.67 21.22
N LEU A 59 -6.88 -4.36 21.36
CA LEU A 59 -7.49 -3.18 20.75
C LEU A 59 -6.82 -1.90 21.24
N LYS A 60 -6.57 -1.79 22.55
CA LYS A 60 -5.91 -0.62 23.17
C LYS A 60 -4.57 -0.31 22.49
N GLU A 61 -3.73 -1.33 22.25
CA GLU A 61 -2.42 -1.19 21.60
C GLU A 61 -2.56 -0.78 20.13
N ARG A 62 -3.61 -1.23 19.43
CA ARG A 62 -3.92 -0.75 18.06
C ARG A 62 -4.26 0.73 18.05
N TRP A 63 -5.04 1.20 19.03
CA TRP A 63 -5.46 2.61 19.13
C TRP A 63 -4.32 3.57 19.42
N ARG A 64 -3.30 3.15 20.18
CA ARG A 64 -2.10 3.97 20.45
C ARG A 64 -1.41 4.47 19.18
N ARG A 65 -1.51 3.72 18.07
CA ARG A 65 -0.96 4.10 16.76
C ARG A 65 -1.56 5.38 16.19
N PHE A 66 -2.80 5.68 16.56
CA PHE A 66 -3.53 6.85 16.06
C PHE A 66 -3.56 7.98 17.07
N THR A 67 -3.48 7.69 18.36
CA THR A 67 -3.56 8.70 19.42
C THR A 67 -2.22 9.29 19.83
N GLY A 68 -1.10 8.72 19.37
CA GLY A 68 0.26 9.21 19.68
C GLY A 68 0.60 9.18 21.17
N ARG A 69 -0.10 8.36 21.96
CA ARG A 69 0.07 8.17 23.42
C ARG A 69 0.51 6.75 23.76
#